data_AF-A0A2C7AET3-F1
#
_entry.id   AF-A0A2C7AET3-F1
#
_cell.length_a   1.000
_cell.length_b   1.000
_cell.length_c   1.000
_cell.angle_alpha   90.00
_cell.angle_beta   90.00
_cell.angle_gamma   90.00
#
_symmetry.space_group_name_H-M   'P 1'
#
loop_
_entity.id
_entity.type
_entity.pdbx_description
1 polymer ?
#
loop_
_entity_poly.entity_id
_entity_poly.type
_entity_poly.pdbx_seq_one_letter_code
_entity_poly.pdbx_strand_id
1 'polypeptide(L)' 'MSVLLEFLPRPAPSPESLRQSGPIEAPLVALFDSPAAAGQALRAAGATLWREDSPGVVILAPGPGLREKLYAAGAMLVVG' A
#
# COMPACT_ATOMS: atom_id res chain seq x y z
N MET A 1 -31.19 12.87 -39.36
CA MET A 1 -29.75 12.70 -39.61
C MET A 1 -29.06 12.48 -38.27
N SER A 2 -28.77 11.22 -37.89
CA SER A 2 -27.81 10.78 -36.84
C SER A 2 -28.13 9.35 -36.41
N VAL A 3 -27.73 8.36 -37.20
CA VAL A 3 -27.80 6.92 -36.84
C VAL A 3 -26.38 6.31 -36.81
N LEU A 4 -25.34 7.15 -36.79
CA LEU A 4 -23.94 6.73 -36.99
C LEU A 4 -23.16 6.44 -35.70
N LEU A 5 -23.75 6.63 -34.52
CA LEU A 5 -23.10 6.32 -33.23
C LEU A 5 -23.36 4.90 -32.72
N GLU A 6 -24.28 4.14 -33.33
CA GLU A 6 -24.66 2.80 -32.86
C GLU A 6 -23.69 1.69 -33.26
N PHE A 7 -22.65 1.99 -34.07
CA PHE A 7 -21.72 0.99 -34.61
C PHE A 7 -20.25 1.19 -34.21
N LEU A 8 -19.97 1.87 -33.09
CA LEU A 8 -18.59 1.87 -32.58
C LEU A 8 -18.26 0.46 -32.07
N PRO A 9 -17.24 -0.22 -32.64
CA PRO A 9 -16.85 -1.55 -32.19
C PRO A 9 -16.43 -1.49 -30.72
N ARG A 10 -16.88 -2.48 -29.93
CA ARG A 10 -16.49 -2.60 -28.52
C ARG A 10 -14.96 -2.56 -28.42
N PRO A 11 -14.37 -1.75 -27.51
CA PRO A 11 -12.93 -1.78 -27.24
C PRO A 11 -12.46 -3.21 -26.94
N ALA A 12 -11.37 -3.62 -27.57
CA ALA A 12 -10.78 -4.93 -27.30
C ALA A 12 -10.32 -5.02 -25.85
N PRO A 13 -10.50 -6.17 -25.17
CA PRO A 13 -9.93 -6.37 -23.84
C PRO A 13 -8.40 -6.26 -23.89
N SER A 14 -7.79 -5.62 -22.90
CA SER A 14 -6.33 -5.54 -22.81
C SER A 14 -5.71 -6.93 -22.72
N PRO A 15 -4.64 -7.23 -23.50
CA PRO A 15 -3.94 -8.51 -23.45
C PRO A 15 -3.11 -8.68 -22.16
N GLU A 16 -2.94 -7.61 -21.38
CA GLU A 16 -2.28 -7.65 -20.09
C GLU A 16 -3.13 -8.45 -19.09
N SER A 17 -2.67 -9.65 -18.76
CA SER A 17 -3.08 -10.26 -17.50
C SER A 17 -2.52 -9.40 -16.38
N LEU A 18 -3.39 -8.84 -15.54
CA LEU A 18 -2.99 -8.40 -14.21
C LEU A 18 -2.18 -9.56 -13.62
N ARG A 19 -0.94 -9.29 -13.17
CA ARG A 19 -0.10 -10.30 -12.52
C ARG A 19 -1.00 -11.01 -11.53
N GLN A 20 -1.14 -12.33 -11.67
CA GLN A 20 -2.04 -13.13 -10.84
C GLN A 20 -1.92 -12.64 -9.40
N SER A 21 -2.98 -11.99 -8.92
CA SER A 21 -3.05 -11.59 -7.55
C SER A 21 -2.97 -12.88 -6.76
N GLY A 22 -1.81 -13.13 -6.13
CA GLY A 22 -1.80 -13.88 -4.89
C GLY A 22 -2.74 -13.21 -3.89
N PRO A 23 -2.83 -13.66 -2.64
CA PRO A 23 -3.40 -12.79 -1.60
C PRO A 23 -2.66 -11.45 -1.72
N ILE A 24 -3.37 -10.41 -2.18
CA ILE A 24 -2.84 -9.07 -2.17
C ILE A 24 -2.76 -8.79 -0.68
N GLU A 25 -1.59 -9.02 -0.09
CA GLU A 25 -1.37 -8.67 1.29
C GLU A 25 -1.71 -7.18 1.37
N ALA A 26 -2.68 -6.86 2.22
CA ALA A 26 -3.13 -5.49 2.35
C ALA A 26 -1.95 -4.64 2.84
N PRO A 27 -1.82 -3.40 2.35
CA PRO A 27 -0.79 -2.49 2.84
C PRO A 27 -0.90 -2.36 4.36
N LEU A 28 0.25 -2.27 5.02
CA LEU A 28 0.29 -2.01 6.45
C LEU A 28 0.31 -0.51 6.68
N VAL A 29 -0.59 -0.02 7.52
CA VAL A 29 -0.60 1.36 8.01
C VAL A 29 -0.19 1.34 9.47
N ALA A 30 0.85 2.10 9.81
CA ALA A 30 1.35 2.23 11.17
C ALA A 30 1.28 3.67 11.68
N LEU A 31 0.86 3.83 12.94
CA LEU A 31 0.82 5.10 13.64
C LEU A 31 1.92 5.17 14.70
N PHE A 32 2.61 6.31 14.73
CA PHE A 32 3.68 6.63 15.64
C PHE A 32 3.41 7.97 16.32
N ASP A 33 3.91 8.12 17.54
CA ASP A 33 3.73 9.32 18.37
C ASP A 33 4.41 10.57 17.77
N SER A 34 5.45 10.37 16.95
CA SER A 34 6.11 11.44 16.22
C SER A 34 6.69 10.98 14.88
N PRO A 35 6.95 11.92 13.94
CA PRO A 35 7.66 11.62 12.69
C PRO A 35 9.08 11.07 12.93
N ALA A 36 9.75 11.54 13.99
CA ALA A 36 11.07 11.05 14.36
C ALA A 36 11.02 9.58 14.77
N ALA A 37 10.01 9.19 15.56
CA ALA A 37 9.78 7.79 15.93
C ALA A 37 9.46 6.92 14.70
N ALA A 38 8.59 7.39 13.81
CA ALA A 38 8.31 6.71 12.54
C ALA A 38 9.59 6.49 11.72
N GLY A 39 10.42 7.52 11.53
CA GLY A 39 11.66 7.41 10.76
C GLY A 39 12.72 6.49 11.39
N GLN A 40 12.75 6.36 12.73
CA GLN A 40 13.60 5.37 13.40
C GLN A 40 13.04 3.94 13.21
N ALA A 41 11.74 3.77 13.39
CA ALA A 41 11.07 2.48 13.25
C ALA A 41 11.20 1.91 11.82
N LEU A 42 11.04 2.74 10.79
CA LEU A 42 11.20 2.33 9.40
C LEU A 42 12.62 1.80 9.10
N ARG A 43 13.64 2.49 9.64
CA ARG A 43 15.05 2.07 9.51
C ARG A 43 15.32 0.76 10.24
N ALA A 44 14.80 0.61 11.46
CA ALA A 44 14.97 -0.60 12.26
C ALA A 44 14.24 -1.81 11.65
N ALA A 45 13.03 -1.61 11.12
CA ALA A 45 12.23 -2.67 10.52
C ALA A 45 12.70 -3.08 9.11
N GLY A 46 13.55 -2.26 8.47
CA GLY A 46 13.95 -2.46 7.06
C GLY A 46 12.77 -2.32 6.10
N ALA A 47 11.81 -1.46 6.43
CA ALA A 47 10.54 -1.37 5.73
C ALA A 47 10.61 -0.40 4.55
N THR A 48 9.99 -0.78 3.43
CA THR A 48 9.85 0.09 2.25
C THR A 48 8.62 0.98 2.41
N LEU A 49 8.85 2.28 2.59
CA LEU A 49 7.80 3.28 2.65
C LEU A 49 7.14 3.45 1.27
N TRP A 50 5.83 3.23 1.18
CA TRP A 50 5.06 3.55 -0.01
C TRP A 50 4.60 4.99 -0.01
N ARG A 51 4.16 5.48 1.16
CA ARG A 51 3.70 6.86 1.33
C ARG A 51 3.73 7.27 2.79
N GLU A 52 4.12 8.51 3.04
CA GLU A 52 3.79 9.23 4.27
C GLU A 52 2.57 10.10 3.97
N ASP A 53 1.44 9.83 4.63
CA ASP A 53 0.18 10.57 4.38
C ASP A 53 0.02 11.74 5.37
N SER A 54 0.56 11.57 6.59
CA SER A 54 0.61 12.61 7.62
C SER A 54 1.75 12.36 8.62
N PRO A 55 2.22 13.38 9.37
CA PRO A 55 3.27 13.23 10.38
C PRO A 55 2.98 12.06 11.34
N GLY A 56 3.83 11.02 11.33
CA GLY A 56 3.68 9.85 12.19
C GLY A 56 2.76 8.74 11.64
N VAL A 57 2.15 8.91 10.47
CA VAL A 57 1.34 7.87 9.80
C VAL A 57 2.05 7.41 8.52
N VAL A 58 2.39 6.13 8.47
CA VAL A 58 3.16 5.55 7.37
C VAL A 58 2.41 4.39 6.72
N ILE A 59 2.41 4.36 5.39
CA ILE A 59 1.86 3.26 4.58
C ILE A 59 3.03 2.45 4.03
N LEU A 60 3.01 1.15 4.28
CA LEU A 60 4.13 0.24 4.07
C LEU A 60 3.71 -0.94 3.20
N ALA A 61 4.66 -1.39 2.39
CA ALA A 61 4.56 -2.70 1.74
C ALA A 61 4.40 -3.78 2.81
N PRO A 62 3.47 -4.73 2.66
CA PRO A 62 3.40 -5.87 3.54
C PRO A 62 4.68 -6.71 3.39
N GLY A 63 5.09 -7.34 4.48
CA GLY A 63 6.25 -8.19 4.53
C GLY A 63 6.21 -9.11 5.74
N PRO A 64 6.85 -10.29 5.66
CA PRO A 64 6.80 -11.27 6.72
C PRO A 64 7.38 -10.72 8.03
N GLY A 65 6.58 -10.80 9.09
CA GLY A 65 6.96 -10.32 10.42
C GLY A 65 7.04 -8.79 10.57
N LEU A 66 6.59 -8.02 9.57
CA LEU A 66 6.70 -6.56 9.60
C LEU A 66 5.83 -5.95 10.69
N ARG A 67 4.63 -6.49 10.92
CA ARG A 67 3.72 -6.03 11.97
C ARG A 67 4.38 -6.08 13.35
N GLU A 68 5.00 -7.21 13.68
CA GLU A 68 5.68 -7.45 14.95
C GLU A 68 6.90 -6.53 15.11
N LYS A 69 7.66 -6.33 14.03
CA LYS A 69 8.80 -5.39 14.02
C LYS A 69 8.35 -3.95 14.26
N LEU A 70 7.24 -3.53 13.68
CA LEU A 70 6.70 -2.17 13.86
C LEU A 70 6.25 -1.95 15.30
N TYR A 71 5.57 -2.93 15.92
CA TYR A 71 5.22 -2.85 17.34
C TYR A 71 6.44 -2.82 18.25
N ALA A 72 7.44 -3.69 17.98
CA ALA A 72 8.70 -3.68 18.73
C ALA A 72 9.46 -2.36 18.58
N ALA A 73 9.29 -1.66 17.46
CA ALA A 73 9.86 -0.35 17.20
C ALA A 73 9.02 0.83 17.75
N GLY A 74 7.93 0.56 18.47
CA GLY A 74 7.12 1.59 19.14
C GLY A 74 5.92 2.10 18.35
N ALA A 75 5.43 1.36 17.34
CA ALA A 75 4.15 1.69 16.71
C ALA A 75 3.00 1.56 17.73
N MET A 76 2.13 2.56 17.76
CA MET A 76 0.93 2.56 18.62
C MET A 76 -0.17 1.66 18.04
N LEU A 77 -0.30 1.65 16.71
CA LEU A 77 -1.27 0.85 15.99
C LEU A 77 -0.67 0.40 14.66
N VAL A 78 -0.93 -0.84 14.28
CA VAL A 78 -0.61 -1.39 12.96
C VAL A 78 -1.86 -2.08 12.41
N VAL A 79 -2.33 -1.65 11.25
CA VAL A 79 -3.51 -2.22 10.56
C VAL A 79 -3.17 -2.62 9.13
N GLY A 80 -3.74 -3.73 8.68
CA GLY A 80 -3.55 -4.38 7.40
C GLY A 80 -4.22 -5.74 7.42
#